data_AF-A0A4R2J7I9-F1
#
_entry.id   AF-A0A4R2J7I9-F1
#
_cell.length_a   1.000
_cell.length_b   1.000
_cell.length_c   1.000
_cell.angle_alpha   90.00
_cell.angle_beta   90.00
_cell.angle_gamma   90.00
#
_symmetry.space_group_name_H-M   'P 1'
#
loop_
_entity.id
_entity.type
_entity.pdbx_description
1 polymer ?
#
loop_
_entity_poly.entity_id
_entity_poly.type
_entity_poly.pdbx_seq_one_letter_code
_entity_poly.pdbx_strand_id
1 'polypeptide(L)'
;MADLVDTLDPRELIPGNPDALRAAAAHWQRMGDAVESTGQGLASLDTGPWDGPAAQAATTARQNELPRWTGAGDALRSSGVALARHADVVEWGQGQAAEAAGMWQQANGSPQLQAQATDLLDRARDQVRQSGDDTTLAVQDAPIERGPTKAGPDPIDHLVDLPLPTTGAWDNVESDHPSQVEVDRGYADHILRTHGNESKVPDKSVFPANWDDRRTIENTLDVARNPTSVEERTDPDGNVYYVCRGERDGVRMEVVTDQDGNIKTSYPVGGQGVQHNDEDGNRIPPSTEQERRDQEAAEQERHAEEEKQAAEDERRQAEEQGREADEREQQAEQERQQAEQAGDQEAEQVADAEQEEADREQAEAQEREAEAHEREQQADAEYDNTAVQNGADYSAGPDGN
;
A
#
# COMPACT_ATOMS: atom_id res chain seq x y z
N MET A 1 0.79 1.67 5.55
CA MET A 1 2.17 1.80 5.04
C MET A 1 3.06 1.22 6.11
N ALA A 2 4.09 0.45 5.75
CA ALA A 2 5.04 -0.09 6.72
C ALA A 2 5.94 1.03 7.25
N ASP A 3 6.37 0.95 8.51
CA ASP A 3 7.26 1.94 9.12
C ASP A 3 8.72 1.47 9.15
N LEU A 4 9.65 2.37 9.48
CA LEU A 4 11.10 2.11 9.49
C LEU A 4 11.52 1.01 10.48
N VAL A 5 10.65 0.68 11.44
CA VAL A 5 10.84 -0.45 12.36
C VAL A 5 10.49 -1.80 11.72
N ASP A 6 9.55 -1.79 10.76
CA ASP A 6 9.04 -3.01 10.10
C ASP A 6 9.86 -3.37 8.87
N THR A 7 10.23 -2.36 8.08
CA THR A 7 10.95 -2.55 6.82
C THR A 7 11.87 -1.37 6.52
N LEU A 8 12.90 -1.66 5.72
CA LEU A 8 13.83 -0.66 5.19
C LEU A 8 13.79 -0.63 3.65
N ASP A 9 12.86 -1.36 3.04
CA ASP A 9 12.62 -1.26 1.60
C ASP A 9 11.90 0.06 1.29
N PRO A 10 12.52 0.99 0.53
CA PRO A 10 11.90 2.27 0.19
C PRO A 10 10.55 2.14 -0.52
N ARG A 11 10.33 1.05 -1.26
CA ARG A 11 9.08 0.79 -2.01
C ARG A 11 7.96 0.28 -1.11
N GLU A 12 8.29 -0.35 0.01
CA GLU A 12 7.29 -0.73 1.03
C GLU A 12 6.93 0.46 1.93
N LEU A 13 7.92 1.33 2.19
CA LEU A 13 7.74 2.56 2.97
C LEU A 13 6.92 3.62 2.21
N ILE A 14 7.14 3.75 0.90
CA ILE A 14 6.36 4.59 -0.02
C ILE A 14 5.90 3.72 -1.21
N PRO A 15 4.68 3.16 -1.13
CA PRO A 15 4.12 2.32 -2.17
C PRO A 15 3.94 3.06 -3.50
N GLY A 16 4.21 2.36 -4.59
CA GLY A 16 3.97 2.84 -5.95
C GLY A 16 5.02 2.35 -6.94
N ASN A 17 4.65 2.36 -8.22
CA ASN A 17 5.55 2.02 -9.32
C ASN A 17 5.65 3.23 -10.26
N PRO A 18 6.70 4.07 -10.13
CA PRO A 18 6.90 5.24 -10.99
C PRO A 18 6.94 4.90 -12.49
N ASP A 19 7.51 3.75 -12.86
CA ASP A 19 7.60 3.35 -14.26
C ASP A 19 6.23 2.97 -14.82
N ALA A 20 5.40 2.26 -14.05
CA ALA A 20 4.03 1.97 -14.42
C ALA A 20 3.18 3.25 -14.55
N LEU A 21 3.34 4.20 -13.63
CA LEU A 21 2.67 5.50 -13.70
C LEU A 21 3.09 6.30 -14.94
N ARG A 22 4.39 6.28 -15.29
CA ARG A 22 4.90 6.91 -16.53
C ARG A 22 4.39 6.20 -17.78
N ALA A 23 4.30 4.88 -17.77
CA ALA A 23 3.76 4.11 -18.88
C ALA A 23 2.29 4.47 -19.13
N ALA A 24 1.47 4.54 -18.07
CA ALA A 24 0.08 4.98 -18.13
C ALA A 24 -0.04 6.44 -18.59
N ALA A 25 0.82 7.32 -18.09
CA ALA A 25 0.86 8.73 -18.50
C ALA A 25 1.14 8.89 -20.00
N ALA A 26 2.18 8.22 -20.50
CA ALA A 26 2.55 8.24 -21.91
C ALA A 26 1.43 7.64 -22.79
N HIS A 27 0.72 6.64 -22.28
CA HIS A 27 -0.40 6.03 -22.96
C HIS A 27 -1.58 6.99 -23.12
N TRP A 28 -2.01 7.67 -22.05
CA TRP A 28 -3.07 8.68 -22.14
C TRP A 28 -2.68 9.84 -23.07
N GLN A 29 -1.42 10.26 -23.07
CA GLN A 29 -0.95 11.27 -24.00
C GLN A 29 -1.06 10.82 -25.46
N ARG A 30 -0.62 9.59 -25.79
CA ARG A 30 -0.78 9.03 -27.15
C ARG A 30 -2.24 8.90 -27.56
N MET A 31 -3.11 8.48 -26.63
CA MET A 31 -4.55 8.43 -26.89
C MET A 31 -5.11 9.82 -27.18
N GLY A 32 -4.69 10.83 -26.41
CA GLY A 32 -5.07 12.22 -26.64
C GLY A 32 -4.64 12.73 -28.02
N ASP A 33 -3.41 12.41 -28.45
CA ASP A 33 -2.92 12.75 -29.80
C ASP A 33 -3.73 12.04 -30.90
N ALA A 34 -4.11 10.79 -30.71
CA ALA A 34 -4.93 10.03 -31.67
C ALA A 34 -6.35 10.61 -31.80
N VAL A 35 -6.96 10.97 -30.67
CA VAL A 35 -8.29 11.60 -30.61
C VAL A 35 -8.25 12.98 -31.28
N GLU A 36 -7.23 13.80 -31.01
CA GLU A 36 -7.07 15.09 -31.67
C GLU A 36 -6.85 14.92 -33.17
N SER A 37 -5.99 13.99 -33.60
CA SER A 37 -5.74 13.70 -35.01
C SER A 37 -7.02 13.30 -35.75
N THR A 38 -7.88 12.51 -35.11
CA THR A 38 -9.20 12.15 -35.63
C THR A 38 -10.10 13.38 -35.79
N GLY A 39 -10.13 14.26 -34.78
CA GLY A 39 -10.84 15.54 -34.85
C GLY A 39 -10.34 16.45 -35.98
N GLN A 40 -9.03 16.56 -36.17
CA GLN A 40 -8.41 17.30 -37.27
C GLN A 40 -8.77 16.69 -38.63
N GLY A 41 -8.79 15.35 -38.73
CA GLY A 41 -9.26 14.63 -39.91
C GLY A 41 -10.71 14.97 -40.26
N LEU A 42 -11.60 14.93 -39.27
CA LEU A 42 -13.01 15.32 -39.41
C LEU A 42 -13.14 16.79 -39.86
N ALA A 43 -12.31 17.69 -39.34
CA ALA A 43 -12.30 19.11 -39.72
C ALA A 43 -11.86 19.33 -41.17
N SER A 44 -10.94 18.49 -41.66
CA SER A 44 -10.35 18.60 -42.99
C SER A 44 -11.24 18.08 -44.13
N LEU A 45 -12.35 17.40 -43.81
CA LEU A 45 -13.25 16.81 -44.80
C LEU A 45 -13.87 17.86 -45.74
N ASP A 46 -13.37 17.90 -46.98
CA ASP A 46 -13.97 18.66 -48.07
C ASP A 46 -15.07 17.83 -48.76
N THR A 47 -16.29 18.35 -48.77
CA THR A 47 -17.45 17.71 -49.39
C THR A 47 -17.60 18.02 -50.88
N GLY A 48 -16.66 18.78 -51.47
CA GLY A 48 -16.67 19.14 -52.88
C GLY A 48 -17.96 19.89 -53.27
N PRO A 49 -18.61 19.58 -54.40
CA PRO A 49 -19.80 20.30 -54.87
C PRO A 49 -21.11 19.87 -54.16
N TRP A 50 -21.05 19.11 -53.06
CA TRP A 50 -22.25 18.70 -52.33
C TRP A 50 -22.90 19.90 -51.64
N ASP A 51 -24.12 20.25 -52.10
CA ASP A 51 -24.90 21.38 -51.58
C ASP A 51 -26.37 20.96 -51.35
N GLY A 52 -27.11 21.79 -50.62
CA GLY A 52 -28.50 21.59 -50.23
C GLY A 52 -28.67 21.29 -48.74
N PRO A 53 -29.91 21.07 -48.28
CA PRO A 53 -30.23 20.96 -46.85
C PRO A 53 -29.47 19.83 -46.12
N ALA A 54 -29.18 18.72 -46.80
CA ALA A 54 -28.42 17.61 -46.22
C ALA A 54 -26.93 17.98 -46.00
N ALA A 55 -26.32 18.71 -46.94
CA ALA A 55 -24.94 19.19 -46.81
C ALA A 55 -24.80 20.21 -45.67
N GLN A 56 -25.80 21.08 -45.51
CA GLN A 56 -25.88 22.03 -44.39
C GLN A 56 -26.02 21.31 -43.05
N ALA A 57 -26.91 20.32 -42.96
CA ALA A 57 -27.09 19.52 -41.75
C ALA A 57 -25.81 18.76 -41.35
N ALA A 58 -25.11 18.15 -42.31
CA ALA A 58 -23.84 17.46 -42.08
C ALA A 58 -22.73 18.42 -41.62
N THR A 59 -22.68 19.63 -42.20
CA THR A 59 -21.72 20.67 -41.79
C THR A 59 -21.99 21.13 -40.36
N THR A 60 -23.24 21.40 -39.99
CA THR A 60 -23.62 21.76 -38.62
C THR A 60 -23.28 20.63 -37.64
N ALA A 61 -23.62 19.38 -37.97
CA ALA A 61 -23.32 18.23 -37.10
C ALA A 61 -21.81 18.11 -36.85
N ARG A 62 -21.00 18.18 -37.90
CA ARG A 62 -19.54 18.17 -37.80
C ARG A 62 -19.00 19.33 -36.96
N GLN A 63 -19.49 20.56 -37.17
CA GLN A 63 -19.07 21.72 -36.38
C GLN A 63 -19.40 21.57 -34.89
N ASN A 64 -20.48 20.85 -34.56
CA ASN A 64 -20.85 20.55 -33.16
C ASN A 64 -19.97 19.45 -32.54
N GLU A 65 -19.50 18.48 -33.33
CA GLU A 65 -18.66 17.38 -32.82
C GLU A 65 -17.18 17.77 -32.70
N LEU A 66 -16.69 18.70 -33.53
CA LEU A 66 -15.27 19.09 -33.52
C LEU A 66 -14.73 19.53 -32.14
N PRO A 67 -15.41 20.42 -31.38
CA PRO A 67 -14.97 20.79 -30.04
C PRO A 67 -14.88 19.61 -29.07
N ARG A 68 -15.70 18.55 -29.25
CA ARG A 68 -15.68 17.36 -28.39
C ARG A 68 -14.46 16.50 -28.65
N TRP A 69 -14.08 16.32 -29.91
CA TRP A 69 -12.85 15.62 -30.29
C TRP A 69 -11.62 16.36 -29.76
N THR A 70 -11.54 17.67 -29.96
CA THR A 70 -10.41 18.45 -29.44
C THR A 70 -10.37 18.45 -27.91
N GLY A 71 -11.51 18.63 -27.24
CA GLY A 71 -11.60 18.62 -25.78
C GLY A 71 -11.24 17.28 -25.15
N ALA A 72 -11.69 16.17 -25.75
CA ALA A 72 -11.32 14.82 -25.30
C ALA A 72 -9.81 14.56 -25.47
N GLY A 73 -9.22 14.99 -26.59
CA GLY A 73 -7.78 14.89 -26.81
C GLY A 73 -6.97 15.67 -25.78
N ASP A 74 -7.37 16.92 -25.51
CA ASP A 74 -6.75 17.77 -24.51
C ASP A 74 -6.87 17.21 -23.09
N ALA A 75 -8.04 16.68 -22.72
CA ALA A 75 -8.29 16.07 -21.42
C ALA A 75 -7.40 14.84 -21.18
N LEU A 76 -7.24 13.98 -22.18
CA LEU A 76 -6.37 12.79 -22.10
C LEU A 76 -4.90 13.19 -21.94
N ARG A 77 -4.43 14.19 -22.70
CA ARG A 77 -3.06 14.70 -22.58
C ARG A 77 -2.81 15.36 -21.23
N SER A 78 -3.72 16.22 -20.76
CA SER A 78 -3.57 16.89 -19.46
C SER A 78 -3.56 15.90 -18.31
N SER A 79 -4.42 14.88 -18.38
CA SER A 79 -4.45 13.76 -17.43
C SER A 79 -3.13 12.99 -17.44
N GLY A 80 -2.59 12.68 -18.62
CA GLY A 80 -1.29 12.03 -18.74
C GLY A 80 -0.15 12.89 -18.17
N VAL A 81 -0.16 14.21 -18.39
CA VAL A 81 0.82 15.12 -17.78
C VAL A 81 0.73 15.13 -16.26
N ALA A 82 -0.49 15.14 -15.69
CA ALA A 82 -0.68 15.08 -14.25
C ALA A 82 -0.13 13.77 -13.66
N LEU A 83 -0.43 12.65 -14.31
CA LEU A 83 0.04 11.33 -13.87
C LEU A 83 1.57 11.19 -13.96
N ALA A 84 2.21 11.74 -15.01
CA ALA A 84 3.67 11.77 -15.13
C ALA A 84 4.32 12.57 -13.99
N ARG A 85 3.73 13.71 -13.62
CA ARG A 85 4.22 14.51 -12.47
C ARG A 85 4.10 13.74 -11.16
N HIS A 86 3.00 13.01 -10.97
CA HIS A 86 2.84 12.16 -9.80
C HIS A 86 3.91 11.07 -9.75
N ALA A 87 4.22 10.44 -10.88
CA ALA A 87 5.29 9.45 -10.96
C ALA A 87 6.64 10.02 -10.50
N ASP A 88 6.98 11.25 -10.89
CA ASP A 88 8.20 11.93 -10.45
C ASP A 88 8.21 12.17 -8.93
N VAL A 89 7.05 12.48 -8.33
CA VAL A 89 6.91 12.65 -6.88
C VAL A 89 7.00 11.31 -6.15
N VAL A 90 6.45 10.22 -6.68
CA VAL A 90 6.60 8.87 -6.10
C VAL A 90 8.06 8.44 -6.12
N GLU A 91 8.77 8.63 -7.24
CA GLU A 91 10.20 8.31 -7.33
C GLU A 91 11.03 9.16 -6.36
N TRP A 92 10.77 10.47 -6.30
CA TRP A 92 11.39 11.34 -5.31
C TRP A 92 11.13 10.85 -3.87
N GLY A 93 9.88 10.51 -3.57
CA GLY A 93 9.46 10.00 -2.26
C GLY A 93 10.23 8.72 -1.91
N GLN A 94 10.29 7.75 -2.82
CA GLN A 94 11.09 6.53 -2.63
C GLN A 94 12.58 6.83 -2.43
N GLY A 95 13.12 7.86 -3.08
CA GLY A 95 14.47 8.36 -2.79
C GLY A 95 14.63 8.89 -1.36
N GLN A 96 13.65 9.64 -0.85
CA GLN A 96 13.65 10.12 0.54
C GLN A 96 13.47 8.99 1.55
N ALA A 97 12.67 7.97 1.24
CA ALA A 97 12.53 6.78 2.07
C ALA A 97 13.84 5.98 2.16
N ALA A 98 14.60 5.88 1.06
CA ALA A 98 15.93 5.27 1.07
C ALA A 98 16.91 6.03 1.97
N GLU A 99 16.88 7.35 1.93
CA GLU A 99 17.69 8.21 2.82
C GLU A 99 17.27 8.02 4.28
N ALA A 100 15.97 8.03 4.57
CA ALA A 100 15.42 7.79 5.91
C ALA A 100 15.83 6.41 6.45
N ALA A 101 15.74 5.36 5.63
CA ALA A 101 16.20 4.01 5.99
C ALA A 101 17.70 3.99 6.32
N GLY A 102 18.52 4.69 5.52
CA GLY A 102 19.96 4.84 5.78
C GLY A 102 20.25 5.58 7.09
N MET A 103 19.50 6.65 7.40
CA MET A 103 19.60 7.38 8.66
C MET A 103 19.18 6.51 9.85
N TRP A 104 18.10 5.74 9.70
CA TRP A 104 17.59 4.83 10.73
C TRP A 104 18.62 3.75 11.08
N GLN A 105 19.26 3.14 10.08
CA GLN A 105 20.35 2.18 10.29
C GLN A 105 21.55 2.82 11.00
N GLN A 106 21.95 4.02 10.59
CA GLN A 106 23.08 4.75 11.20
C GLN A 106 22.79 5.22 12.62
N ALA A 107 21.52 5.41 12.98
CA ALA A 107 21.12 5.84 14.31
C ALA A 107 21.58 4.85 15.39
N ASN A 108 21.66 3.55 15.09
CA ASN A 108 22.10 2.49 16.02
C ASN A 108 21.41 2.60 17.40
N GLY A 109 20.09 2.85 17.40
CA GLY A 109 19.29 3.03 18.61
C GLY A 109 19.29 4.44 19.21
N SER A 110 19.93 5.43 18.57
CA SER A 110 19.86 6.84 18.99
C SER A 110 18.45 7.41 18.72
N PRO A 111 17.70 7.83 19.76
CA PRO A 111 16.32 8.31 19.59
C PRO A 111 16.23 9.57 18.72
N GLN A 112 17.25 10.42 18.78
CA GLN A 112 17.27 11.70 18.07
C GLN A 112 17.47 11.53 16.57
N LEU A 113 18.29 10.55 16.15
CA LEU A 113 18.51 10.24 14.74
C LEU A 113 17.36 9.41 14.16
N GLN A 114 16.77 8.52 14.96
CA GLN A 114 15.55 7.80 14.60
C GLN A 114 14.38 8.77 14.37
N ALA A 115 14.16 9.74 15.26
CA ALA A 115 13.14 10.77 15.06
C ALA A 115 13.37 11.57 13.76
N GLN A 116 14.62 11.94 13.45
CA GLN A 116 14.93 12.64 12.19
C GLN A 116 14.65 11.80 10.94
N ALA A 117 14.91 10.50 11.00
CA ALA A 117 14.60 9.57 9.91
C ALA A 117 13.08 9.45 9.71
N THR A 118 12.32 9.32 10.80
CA THR A 118 10.84 9.30 10.76
C THR A 118 10.28 10.60 10.19
N ASP A 119 10.75 11.76 10.67
CA ASP A 119 10.32 13.08 10.17
C ASP A 119 10.60 13.30 8.67
N LEU A 120 11.67 12.68 8.14
CA LEU A 120 11.98 12.71 6.72
C LEU A 120 10.98 11.87 5.92
N LEU A 121 10.71 10.64 6.39
CA LEU A 121 9.77 9.74 5.76
C LEU A 121 8.34 10.30 5.75
N ASP A 122 7.88 10.87 6.86
CA ASP A 122 6.53 11.42 6.97
C ASP A 122 6.31 12.62 6.03
N ARG A 123 7.30 13.52 5.92
CA ARG A 123 7.24 14.62 4.94
C ARG A 123 7.19 14.12 3.50
N ALA A 124 7.93 13.05 3.19
CA ALA A 124 7.89 12.44 1.87
C ALA A 124 6.51 11.81 1.58
N ARG A 125 5.94 11.09 2.55
CA ARG A 125 4.59 10.50 2.46
C ARG A 125 3.52 11.57 2.25
N ASP A 126 3.57 12.68 2.99
CA ASP A 126 2.62 13.78 2.86
C ASP A 126 2.65 14.40 1.46
N GLN A 127 3.85 14.62 0.92
CA GLN A 127 4.00 15.21 -0.41
C GLN A 127 3.58 14.24 -1.53
N VAL A 128 3.84 12.93 -1.38
CA VAL A 128 3.30 11.91 -2.30
C VAL A 128 1.78 11.88 -2.25
N ARG A 129 1.18 11.89 -1.06
CA ARG A 129 -0.29 11.90 -0.90
C ARG A 129 -0.90 13.13 -1.56
N GLN A 130 -0.38 14.32 -1.26
CA GLN A 130 -0.86 15.57 -1.85
C GLN A 130 -0.76 15.56 -3.38
N SER A 131 0.35 15.04 -3.93
CA SER A 131 0.49 14.91 -5.38
C SER A 131 -0.53 13.96 -6.00
N GLY A 132 -0.92 12.89 -5.29
CA GLY A 132 -1.98 11.97 -5.73
C GLY A 132 -3.35 12.64 -5.76
N ASP A 133 -3.66 13.44 -4.73
CA ASP A 133 -4.89 14.22 -4.65
C ASP A 133 -4.96 15.28 -5.77
N ASP A 134 -3.87 16.02 -5.98
CA ASP A 134 -3.74 17.00 -7.07
C ASP A 134 -3.92 16.35 -8.45
N THR A 135 -3.40 15.13 -8.63
CA THR A 135 -3.56 14.36 -9.87
C THR A 135 -5.02 13.95 -10.07
N THR A 136 -5.69 13.50 -9.00
CA THR A 136 -7.11 13.15 -9.04
C THR A 136 -7.96 14.35 -9.45
N LEU A 137 -7.70 15.52 -8.86
CA LEU A 137 -8.37 16.77 -9.23
C LEU A 137 -8.10 17.15 -10.68
N ALA A 138 -6.85 17.07 -11.14
CA ALA A 138 -6.49 17.39 -12.51
C ALA A 138 -7.18 16.48 -13.56
N VAL A 139 -7.38 15.20 -13.23
CA VAL A 139 -8.11 14.25 -14.07
C VAL A 139 -9.62 14.56 -14.05
N GLN A 140 -10.19 14.91 -12.90
CA GLN A 140 -11.62 15.24 -12.77
C GLN A 140 -12.00 16.56 -13.46
N ASP A 141 -11.14 17.57 -13.35
CA ASP A 141 -11.35 18.91 -13.92
C ASP A 141 -10.94 18.99 -15.40
N ALA A 142 -10.45 17.89 -15.99
CA ALA A 142 -10.08 17.84 -17.39
C ALA A 142 -11.28 18.25 -18.27
N PRO A 143 -11.11 19.22 -19.19
CA PRO A 143 -12.23 19.91 -19.83
C PRO A 143 -12.90 19.04 -20.89
N ILE A 144 -13.85 18.20 -20.49
CA ILE A 144 -14.74 17.50 -21.42
C ILE A 144 -15.95 18.41 -21.69
N GLU A 145 -16.03 19.01 -22.88
CA GLU A 145 -17.27 19.68 -23.31
C GLU A 145 -18.42 18.65 -23.42
N ARG A 146 -19.28 18.58 -22.39
CA ARG A 146 -20.50 17.76 -22.42
C ARG A 146 -21.59 18.48 -23.22
N GLY A 147 -21.67 18.19 -24.52
CA GLY A 147 -22.81 18.63 -25.35
C GLY A 147 -24.11 17.84 -25.09
N PRO A 148 -25.28 18.29 -25.59
CA PRO A 148 -26.55 17.60 -25.37
C PRO A 148 -26.53 16.21 -26.00
N THR A 149 -26.92 15.20 -25.22
CA THR A 149 -26.99 13.80 -25.62
C THR A 149 -28.18 13.57 -26.56
N LYS A 150 -27.94 13.05 -27.78
CA LYS A 150 -28.84 12.11 -28.49
C LYS A 150 -28.31 11.58 -29.83
N ALA A 151 -28.20 10.25 -29.87
CA ALA A 151 -28.54 9.32 -30.96
C ALA A 151 -28.04 9.63 -32.39
N GLY A 152 -26.82 9.19 -32.69
CA GLY A 152 -26.33 8.86 -34.03
C GLY A 152 -25.31 7.71 -33.92
N PRO A 153 -25.10 6.91 -34.99
CA PRO A 153 -24.18 5.77 -34.92
C PRO A 153 -22.74 6.28 -34.75
N ASP A 154 -22.08 5.85 -33.68
CA ASP A 154 -20.76 6.33 -33.26
C ASP A 154 -19.64 5.91 -34.22
N PRO A 155 -18.73 6.83 -34.62
CA PRO A 155 -17.47 6.50 -35.27
C PRO A 155 -16.35 6.21 -34.25
N ILE A 156 -16.67 5.57 -33.12
CA ILE A 156 -15.68 5.19 -32.09
C ILE A 156 -15.38 3.70 -32.23
N ASP A 157 -14.66 3.36 -33.30
CA ASP A 157 -14.12 2.01 -33.55
C ASP A 157 -12.60 1.95 -33.26
N HIS A 158 -12.04 2.95 -32.57
CA HIS A 158 -10.59 3.07 -32.31
C HIS A 158 -10.19 3.28 -30.85
N LEU A 159 -11.09 3.12 -29.87
CA LEU A 159 -10.75 3.19 -28.44
C LEU A 159 -10.50 1.82 -27.79
N VAL A 160 -10.53 0.72 -28.54
CA VAL A 160 -10.42 -0.65 -27.99
C VAL A 160 -8.99 -1.21 -27.99
N ASP A 161 -8.03 -0.55 -28.65
CA ASP A 161 -6.69 -1.13 -28.96
C ASP A 161 -5.56 -0.63 -28.05
N LEU A 162 -5.87 -0.32 -26.80
CA LEU A 162 -4.90 0.27 -25.89
C LEU A 162 -4.93 -0.47 -24.54
N PRO A 163 -3.88 -1.27 -24.21
CA PRO A 163 -3.85 -2.08 -23.00
C PRO A 163 -3.86 -1.22 -21.74
N LEU A 164 -4.79 -1.50 -20.83
CA LEU A 164 -4.83 -0.93 -19.48
C LEU A 164 -4.12 -1.87 -18.48
N PRO A 165 -3.55 -1.34 -17.39
CA PRO A 165 -2.91 -2.17 -16.35
C PRO A 165 -3.93 -3.05 -15.62
N THR A 166 -3.49 -4.24 -15.21
CA THR A 166 -4.24 -5.17 -14.35
C THR A 166 -4.18 -4.74 -12.89
N THR A 167 -5.23 -4.99 -12.09
CA THR A 167 -5.22 -4.72 -10.64
C THR A 167 -5.92 -5.83 -9.84
N GLY A 168 -5.64 -5.92 -8.53
CA GLY A 168 -6.45 -6.70 -7.59
C GLY A 168 -6.08 -8.19 -7.56
N ALA A 169 -6.97 -9.08 -8.02
CA ALA A 169 -6.77 -10.54 -7.89
C ALA A 169 -5.54 -11.07 -8.65
N TRP A 170 -5.02 -10.29 -9.60
CA TRP A 170 -3.73 -10.56 -10.25
C TRP A 170 -2.56 -10.54 -9.27
N ASP A 171 -2.59 -9.68 -8.25
CA ASP A 171 -1.51 -9.55 -7.25
C ASP A 171 -1.36 -10.80 -6.36
N ASN A 172 -2.36 -11.70 -6.40
CA ASN A 172 -2.33 -12.97 -5.66
C ASN A 172 -1.76 -14.14 -6.48
N VAL A 173 -1.39 -13.91 -7.74
CA VAL A 173 -0.75 -14.93 -8.59
C VAL A 173 0.76 -14.90 -8.31
N GLU A 174 1.29 -15.96 -7.71
CA GLU A 174 2.73 -16.03 -7.35
C GLU A 174 3.67 -16.09 -8.57
N SER A 175 3.18 -16.61 -9.69
CA SER A 175 3.90 -16.70 -10.96
C SER A 175 3.97 -15.36 -11.68
N ASP A 176 4.95 -15.21 -12.58
CA ASP A 176 5.00 -14.08 -13.51
C ASP A 176 3.70 -14.03 -14.34
N HIS A 177 2.95 -12.92 -14.24
CA HIS A 177 1.62 -12.76 -14.82
C HIS A 177 1.58 -11.46 -15.65
N PRO A 178 0.66 -11.33 -16.62
CA PRO A 178 0.62 -10.16 -17.47
C PRO A 178 0.36 -8.89 -16.65
N SER A 179 1.13 -7.84 -16.94
CA SER A 179 0.93 -6.49 -16.38
C SER A 179 -0.12 -5.68 -17.15
N GLN A 180 -0.54 -6.19 -18.31
CA GLN A 180 -1.51 -5.58 -19.21
C GLN A 180 -2.36 -6.65 -19.88
N VAL A 181 -3.65 -6.38 -20.06
CA VAL A 181 -4.58 -7.31 -20.72
C VAL A 181 -5.32 -6.64 -21.87
N GLU A 182 -5.37 -7.33 -23.00
CA GLU A 182 -5.98 -6.87 -24.25
C GLU A 182 -6.70 -7.99 -25.00
N VAL A 183 -7.53 -7.60 -25.97
CA VAL A 183 -8.21 -8.53 -26.88
C VAL A 183 -7.94 -8.12 -28.31
N ASP A 184 -7.28 -8.98 -29.08
CA ASP A 184 -7.12 -8.76 -30.51
C ASP A 184 -8.47 -8.91 -31.23
N ARG A 185 -8.63 -8.18 -32.33
CA ARG A 185 -9.85 -8.19 -33.16
C ARG A 185 -10.30 -9.59 -33.54
N GLY A 186 -9.38 -10.49 -33.90
CA GLY A 186 -9.72 -11.86 -34.28
C GLY A 186 -10.34 -12.65 -33.13
N TYR A 187 -9.89 -12.41 -31.89
CA TYR A 187 -10.46 -13.04 -30.70
C TYR A 187 -11.76 -12.36 -30.25
N ALA A 188 -11.89 -11.03 -30.40
CA ALA A 188 -13.16 -10.34 -30.19
C ALA A 188 -14.25 -10.90 -31.13
N ASP A 189 -13.95 -11.04 -32.43
CA ASP A 189 -14.85 -11.65 -33.40
C ASP A 189 -15.17 -13.12 -33.05
N HIS A 190 -14.17 -13.87 -32.54
CA HIS A 190 -14.40 -15.24 -32.07
C HIS A 190 -15.39 -15.30 -30.91
N ILE A 191 -15.23 -14.43 -29.92
CA ILE A 191 -16.10 -14.34 -28.73
C ILE A 191 -17.51 -14.00 -29.17
N LEU A 192 -17.70 -12.95 -29.97
CA LEU A 192 -19.01 -12.51 -30.43
C LEU A 192 -19.69 -13.58 -31.29
N ARG A 193 -18.95 -14.22 -32.20
CA ARG A 193 -19.50 -15.29 -33.04
C ARG A 193 -19.89 -16.53 -32.23
N THR A 194 -19.16 -16.87 -31.16
CA THR A 194 -19.32 -18.14 -30.44
C THR A 194 -20.19 -18.02 -29.19
N HIS A 195 -20.12 -16.89 -28.51
CA HIS A 195 -20.76 -16.64 -27.22
C HIS A 195 -21.57 -15.34 -27.20
N GLY A 196 -21.46 -14.49 -28.23
CA GLY A 196 -22.28 -13.29 -28.35
C GLY A 196 -23.77 -13.59 -28.32
N ASN A 197 -24.57 -12.57 -28.02
CA ASN A 197 -25.97 -12.75 -27.73
C ASN A 197 -26.70 -13.52 -28.85
N GLU A 198 -26.41 -13.23 -30.12
CA GLU A 198 -27.04 -13.79 -31.32
C GLU A 198 -26.42 -15.12 -31.77
N SER A 199 -25.42 -15.62 -31.05
CA SER A 199 -24.71 -16.83 -31.45
C SER A 199 -25.64 -18.05 -31.53
N LYS A 200 -25.39 -18.85 -32.57
CA LYS A 200 -26.07 -20.12 -32.87
C LYS A 200 -25.12 -21.31 -32.77
N VAL A 201 -23.95 -21.14 -32.14
CA VAL A 201 -23.02 -22.25 -31.99
C VAL A 201 -23.64 -23.28 -31.03
N PRO A 202 -23.80 -24.55 -31.46
CA PRO A 202 -24.40 -25.60 -30.62
C PRO A 202 -23.64 -25.82 -29.31
N ASP A 203 -24.39 -26.18 -28.27
CA ASP A 203 -23.87 -26.52 -26.93
C ASP A 203 -23.06 -25.41 -26.24
N LYS A 204 -23.13 -24.16 -26.72
CA LYS A 204 -22.46 -23.01 -26.12
C LYS A 204 -23.41 -22.18 -25.26
N SER A 205 -22.87 -21.62 -24.20
CA SER A 205 -23.52 -20.53 -23.47
C SER A 205 -23.39 -19.23 -24.27
N VAL A 206 -24.43 -18.41 -24.22
CA VAL A 206 -24.50 -17.13 -24.93
C VAL A 206 -24.82 -16.00 -23.96
N PHE A 207 -24.21 -14.85 -24.22
CA PHE A 207 -24.40 -13.64 -23.42
C PHE A 207 -25.86 -13.17 -23.47
N PRO A 208 -26.31 -12.42 -22.45
CA PRO A 208 -27.69 -11.97 -22.38
C PRO A 208 -28.14 -11.19 -23.61
N ALA A 209 -29.42 -11.32 -23.94
CA ALA A 209 -30.01 -10.63 -25.10
C ALA A 209 -29.96 -9.09 -25.02
N ASN A 210 -29.75 -8.52 -23.82
CA ASN A 210 -29.59 -7.08 -23.59
C ASN A 210 -28.12 -6.62 -23.58
N TRP A 211 -27.17 -7.50 -23.87
CA TRP A 211 -25.77 -7.14 -24.11
C TRP A 211 -25.52 -7.12 -25.61
N ASP A 212 -25.18 -5.96 -26.15
CA ASP A 212 -24.70 -5.84 -27.53
C ASP A 212 -23.22 -6.25 -27.63
N ASP A 213 -22.68 -6.27 -28.84
CA ASP A 213 -21.30 -6.66 -29.12
C ASP A 213 -20.30 -5.83 -28.32
N ARG A 214 -20.52 -4.51 -28.29
CA ARG A 214 -19.67 -3.57 -27.55
C ARG A 214 -19.67 -3.89 -26.06
N ARG A 215 -20.85 -3.99 -25.44
CA ARG A 215 -20.96 -4.29 -24.01
C ARG A 215 -20.35 -5.64 -23.67
N THR A 216 -20.49 -6.62 -24.55
CA THR A 216 -19.89 -7.94 -24.37
C THR A 216 -18.36 -7.87 -24.30
N ILE A 217 -17.74 -7.12 -25.22
CA ILE A 217 -16.29 -6.96 -25.26
C ILE A 217 -15.79 -6.06 -24.13
N GLU A 218 -16.49 -4.98 -23.80
CA GLU A 218 -16.14 -4.10 -22.67
C GLU A 218 -16.17 -4.85 -21.34
N ASN A 219 -17.22 -5.62 -21.07
CA ASN A 219 -17.30 -6.43 -19.84
C ASN A 219 -16.27 -7.57 -19.83
N THR A 220 -15.98 -8.16 -20.99
CA THR A 220 -14.90 -9.16 -21.12
C THR A 220 -13.54 -8.57 -20.75
N LEU A 221 -13.21 -7.39 -21.27
CA LEU A 221 -11.96 -6.69 -20.95
C LEU A 221 -11.90 -6.30 -19.47
N ASP A 222 -13.01 -5.81 -18.90
CA ASP A 222 -13.03 -5.40 -17.51
C ASP A 222 -12.88 -6.59 -16.55
N VAL A 223 -13.50 -7.74 -16.82
CA VAL A 223 -13.28 -8.96 -16.01
C VAL A 223 -11.85 -9.47 -16.13
N ALA A 224 -11.24 -9.40 -17.31
CA ALA A 224 -9.87 -9.85 -17.50
C ALA A 224 -8.86 -8.93 -16.81
N ARG A 225 -9.12 -7.61 -16.78
CA ARG A 225 -8.23 -6.61 -16.14
C ARG A 225 -8.42 -6.54 -14.64
N ASN A 226 -9.67 -6.67 -14.18
CA ASN A 226 -10.09 -6.55 -12.79
C ASN A 226 -10.93 -7.77 -12.36
N PRO A 227 -10.33 -8.99 -12.37
CA PRO A 227 -11.03 -10.19 -11.97
C PRO A 227 -11.28 -10.23 -10.46
N THR A 228 -12.36 -10.90 -10.07
CA THR A 228 -12.60 -11.27 -8.66
C THR A 228 -11.69 -12.43 -8.25
N SER A 229 -11.40 -13.36 -9.17
CA SER A 229 -10.40 -14.41 -8.96
C SER A 229 -9.69 -14.77 -10.25
N VAL A 230 -8.43 -15.20 -10.12
CA VAL A 230 -7.59 -15.68 -11.22
C VAL A 230 -7.12 -17.10 -10.88
N GLU A 231 -7.25 -18.01 -11.83
CA GLU A 231 -6.72 -19.36 -11.72
C GLU A 231 -5.70 -19.59 -12.86
N GLU A 232 -4.45 -19.89 -12.49
CA GLU A 232 -3.45 -20.33 -13.44
C GLU A 232 -3.70 -21.79 -13.85
N ARG A 233 -3.58 -22.07 -15.16
CA ARG A 233 -3.69 -23.41 -15.72
C ARG A 233 -2.61 -23.65 -16.75
N THR A 234 -2.36 -24.93 -17.02
CA THR A 234 -1.41 -25.37 -18.04
C THR A 234 -2.11 -26.30 -19.01
N ASP A 235 -1.95 -26.05 -20.31
CA ASP A 235 -2.48 -26.92 -21.35
C ASP A 235 -1.62 -28.20 -21.53
N PRO A 236 -2.09 -29.21 -22.29
CA PRO A 236 -1.33 -30.44 -22.53
C PRO A 236 0.02 -30.24 -23.25
N ASP A 237 0.18 -29.11 -23.95
CA ASP A 237 1.40 -28.75 -24.68
C ASP A 237 2.41 -28.00 -23.79
N GLY A 238 2.01 -27.68 -22.54
CA GLY A 238 2.85 -27.04 -21.54
C GLY A 238 2.72 -25.51 -21.51
N ASN A 239 1.77 -24.92 -22.24
CA ASN A 239 1.57 -23.47 -22.22
C ASN A 239 0.73 -23.05 -21.01
N VAL A 240 1.17 -22.00 -20.33
CA VAL A 240 0.45 -21.40 -19.21
C VAL A 240 -0.61 -20.43 -19.73
N TYR A 241 -1.79 -20.50 -19.13
CA TYR A 241 -2.89 -19.58 -19.39
C TYR A 241 -3.66 -19.31 -18.09
N TYR A 242 -4.36 -18.19 -18.05
CA TYR A 242 -5.11 -17.76 -16.87
C TYR A 242 -6.61 -17.78 -17.16
N VAL A 243 -7.38 -18.24 -16.18
CA VAL A 243 -8.84 -18.15 -16.18
C VAL A 243 -9.25 -17.07 -15.20
N CYS A 244 -9.63 -15.92 -15.74
CA CYS A 244 -10.11 -14.76 -15.01
C CYS A 244 -11.62 -14.88 -14.80
N ARG A 245 -12.07 -14.77 -13.56
CA ARG A 245 -13.49 -14.84 -13.19
C ARG A 245 -13.98 -13.53 -12.62
N GLY A 246 -15.18 -13.15 -13.01
CA GLY A 246 -15.85 -11.98 -12.47
C GLY A 246 -17.32 -11.93 -12.85
N GLU A 247 -18.04 -11.08 -12.14
CA GLU A 247 -19.44 -10.78 -12.40
C GLU A 247 -19.58 -9.34 -12.89
N ARG A 248 -20.29 -9.11 -13.99
CA ARG A 248 -20.67 -7.79 -14.49
C ARG A 248 -22.14 -7.78 -14.86
N ASP A 249 -22.86 -6.75 -14.47
CA ASP A 249 -24.30 -6.61 -14.71
C ASP A 249 -25.14 -7.87 -14.37
N GLY A 250 -24.77 -8.61 -13.34
CA GLY A 250 -25.46 -9.85 -12.94
C GLY A 250 -25.09 -11.09 -13.77
N VAL A 251 -24.06 -11.02 -14.61
CA VAL A 251 -23.54 -12.11 -15.44
C VAL A 251 -22.17 -12.54 -14.93
N ARG A 252 -22.06 -13.78 -14.45
CA ARG A 252 -20.79 -14.42 -14.14
C ARG A 252 -20.16 -14.93 -15.43
N MET A 253 -18.91 -14.61 -15.66
CA MET A 253 -18.16 -14.99 -16.86
C MET A 253 -16.76 -15.47 -16.53
N GLU A 254 -16.25 -16.33 -17.40
CA GLU A 254 -14.85 -16.75 -17.44
C GLU A 254 -14.20 -16.13 -18.67
N VAL A 255 -13.06 -15.48 -18.47
CA VAL A 255 -12.23 -14.91 -19.52
C VAL A 255 -10.87 -15.58 -19.48
N VAL A 256 -10.45 -16.12 -20.63
CA VAL A 256 -9.20 -16.86 -20.74
C VAL A 256 -8.16 -15.99 -21.40
N THR A 257 -7.03 -15.77 -20.73
CA THR A 257 -5.87 -15.05 -21.27
C THR A 257 -4.67 -15.97 -21.39
N ASP A 258 -3.81 -15.74 -22.37
CA ASP A 258 -2.48 -16.34 -22.35
C ASP A 258 -1.55 -15.64 -21.35
N GLN A 259 -0.32 -16.16 -21.22
CA GLN A 259 0.72 -15.60 -20.35
C GLN A 259 1.08 -14.14 -20.70
N ASP A 260 0.87 -13.73 -21.95
CA ASP A 260 1.21 -12.39 -22.44
C ASP A 260 0.05 -11.39 -22.24
N GLY A 261 -1.08 -11.83 -21.70
CA GLY A 261 -2.25 -11.00 -21.43
C GLY A 261 -3.23 -10.87 -22.61
N ASN A 262 -3.09 -11.68 -23.65
CA ASN A 262 -4.03 -11.69 -24.77
C ASN A 262 -5.24 -12.57 -24.45
N ILE A 263 -6.44 -11.98 -24.50
CA ILE A 263 -7.69 -12.70 -24.35
C ILE A 263 -7.89 -13.63 -25.55
N LYS A 264 -8.08 -14.93 -25.27
CA LYS A 264 -8.36 -15.96 -26.26
C LYS A 264 -9.83 -16.28 -26.40
N THR A 265 -10.57 -16.22 -25.29
CA THR A 265 -12.01 -16.44 -25.30
C THR A 265 -12.64 -15.87 -24.03
N SER A 266 -13.95 -15.68 -24.08
CA SER A 266 -14.79 -15.24 -22.99
C SER A 266 -16.17 -15.85 -23.16
N TYR A 267 -16.74 -16.36 -22.08
CA TYR A 267 -18.07 -16.95 -22.09
C TYR A 267 -18.79 -16.74 -20.77
N PRO A 268 -20.13 -16.60 -20.80
CA PRO A 268 -20.90 -16.55 -19.58
C PRO A 268 -21.01 -17.96 -19.00
N VAL A 269 -20.84 -18.08 -17.69
CA VAL A 269 -21.02 -19.33 -16.94
C VAL A 269 -22.37 -19.39 -16.24
N GLY A 270 -23.01 -18.24 -16.01
CA GLY A 270 -24.34 -18.16 -15.43
C GLY A 270 -24.71 -16.73 -15.03
N GLY A 271 -25.90 -16.55 -14.46
CA GLY A 271 -26.40 -15.24 -14.06
C GLY A 271 -27.57 -14.75 -14.91
N GLN A 272 -28.02 -13.54 -14.65
CA GLN A 272 -29.27 -13.03 -15.19
C GLN A 272 -29.22 -12.93 -16.73
N GLY A 273 -30.12 -13.64 -17.40
CA GLY A 273 -30.30 -13.57 -18.85
C GLY A 273 -29.31 -14.41 -19.66
N VAL A 274 -28.38 -15.12 -19.03
CA VAL A 274 -27.50 -16.10 -19.70
C VAL A 274 -28.35 -17.25 -20.25
N GLN A 275 -28.05 -17.69 -21.47
CA GLN A 275 -28.77 -18.77 -22.14
C GLN A 275 -27.79 -19.80 -22.70
N HIS A 276 -28.30 -20.98 -23.04
CA HIS A 276 -27.54 -22.03 -23.70
C HIS A 276 -28.19 -22.38 -25.03
N ASN A 277 -27.37 -22.73 -26.02
CA ASN A 277 -27.83 -23.31 -27.26
C ASN A 277 -27.91 -24.84 -27.12
N ASP A 278 -28.94 -25.44 -27.73
CA ASP A 278 -29.03 -26.89 -27.89
C ASP A 278 -28.11 -27.42 -29.01
N GLU A 279 -28.17 -28.72 -29.27
CA GLU A 279 -27.37 -29.40 -30.30
C GLU A 279 -27.63 -28.86 -31.73
N ASP A 280 -28.76 -28.17 -31.94
CA ASP A 280 -29.16 -27.56 -33.21
C ASP A 280 -28.87 -26.05 -33.26
N GLY A 281 -28.30 -25.47 -32.19
CA GLY A 281 -28.03 -24.03 -32.09
C GLY A 281 -29.24 -23.17 -31.71
N ASN A 282 -30.35 -23.79 -31.29
CA ASN A 282 -31.52 -23.07 -30.82
C ASN A 282 -31.39 -22.72 -29.33
N ARG A 283 -31.94 -21.56 -28.95
CA ARG A 283 -31.92 -21.13 -27.55
C ARG A 283 -32.76 -22.07 -26.70
N ILE A 284 -32.14 -22.64 -25.68
CA ILE A 284 -32.83 -23.33 -24.60
C ILE A 284 -33.39 -22.24 -23.69
N PRO A 285 -34.71 -22.12 -23.53
CA PRO A 285 -35.29 -21.24 -22.56
C PRO A 285 -34.80 -21.65 -21.17
N PRO A 286 -34.39 -20.73 -20.31
CA PRO A 286 -34.05 -21.07 -18.94
C PRO A 286 -35.27 -21.75 -18.30
N SER A 287 -35.09 -22.95 -17.76
CA SER A 287 -36.16 -23.60 -17.01
C SER A 287 -36.33 -22.84 -15.68
N THR A 288 -37.55 -22.71 -15.19
CA THR A 288 -37.86 -22.02 -13.92
C THR A 288 -37.06 -22.58 -12.74
N GLU A 289 -36.72 -23.87 -12.80
CA GLU A 289 -35.90 -24.55 -11.80
C GLU A 289 -34.40 -24.21 -11.93
N GLN A 290 -33.90 -23.98 -13.15
CA GLN A 290 -32.53 -23.53 -13.40
C GLN A 290 -32.36 -22.08 -12.93
N GLU A 291 -33.31 -21.19 -13.24
CA GLU A 291 -33.29 -19.80 -12.75
C GLU A 291 -33.28 -19.74 -11.22
N ARG A 292 -34.09 -20.58 -10.58
CA ARG A 292 -34.13 -20.71 -9.12
C ARG A 292 -32.79 -21.19 -8.56
N ARG A 293 -32.17 -22.20 -9.18
CA ARG A 293 -30.85 -22.71 -8.75
C ARG A 293 -29.74 -21.70 -8.96
N ASP A 294 -29.77 -20.96 -10.05
CA ASP A 294 -28.76 -19.93 -10.32
C ASP A 294 -28.89 -18.76 -9.34
N GLN A 295 -30.12 -18.38 -8.97
CA GLN A 295 -30.38 -17.40 -7.91
C GLN A 295 -29.94 -17.90 -6.53
N GLU A 296 -30.27 -19.14 -6.17
CA GLU A 296 -29.87 -19.75 -4.90
C GLU A 296 -28.35 -19.90 -4.80
N ALA A 297 -27.68 -20.29 -5.88
CA ALA A 297 -26.23 -20.38 -5.94
C ALA A 297 -25.57 -19.00 -5.80
N ALA A 298 -26.13 -17.96 -6.44
CA ALA A 298 -25.63 -16.59 -6.29
C ALA A 298 -25.85 -16.04 -4.87
N GLU A 299 -26.95 -16.39 -4.21
CA GLU A 299 -27.19 -16.04 -2.81
C GLU A 299 -26.22 -16.75 -1.86
N GLN A 300 -25.96 -18.04 -2.09
CA GLN A 300 -25.00 -18.81 -1.29
C GLN A 300 -23.57 -18.28 -1.44
N GLU A 301 -23.16 -17.92 -2.66
CA GLU A 301 -21.84 -17.35 -2.91
C GLU A 301 -21.66 -16.00 -2.22
N ARG A 302 -22.65 -15.10 -2.30
CA ARG A 302 -22.64 -13.83 -1.55
C ARG A 302 -22.53 -14.05 -0.04
N HIS A 303 -23.29 -14.98 0.51
CA HIS A 303 -23.24 -15.30 1.93
C HIS A 303 -21.87 -15.86 2.33
N ALA A 304 -21.26 -16.71 1.50
CA ALA A 304 -19.92 -17.24 1.74
C ALA A 304 -18.85 -16.14 1.70
N GLU A 305 -18.97 -15.16 0.78
CA GLU A 305 -18.07 -14.02 0.68
C GLU A 305 -18.21 -13.10 1.92
N GLU A 306 -19.44 -12.82 2.36
CA GLU A 306 -19.74 -12.05 3.57
C GLU A 306 -19.19 -12.76 4.84
N GLU A 307 -19.36 -14.07 4.95
CA GLU A 307 -18.78 -14.86 6.05
C GLU A 307 -17.25 -14.85 6.03
N LYS A 308 -16.63 -14.93 4.85
CA LYS A 308 -15.18 -14.85 4.70
C LYS A 308 -14.65 -13.49 5.11
N GLN A 309 -15.33 -12.42 4.70
CA GLN A 309 -14.99 -11.05 5.10
C GLN A 309 -15.12 -10.86 6.61
N ALA A 310 -16.20 -11.36 7.21
CA ALA A 310 -16.40 -11.30 8.66
C ALA A 310 -15.30 -12.06 9.43
N ALA A 311 -14.92 -13.24 8.96
CA ALA A 311 -13.83 -14.02 9.55
C ALA A 311 -12.47 -13.32 9.44
N GLU A 312 -12.22 -12.60 8.34
CA GLU A 312 -11.01 -11.81 8.15
C GLU A 312 -10.98 -10.59 9.07
N ASP A 313 -12.11 -9.90 9.25
CA ASP A 313 -12.24 -8.79 10.18
C ASP A 313 -12.08 -9.25 11.64
N GLU A 314 -12.64 -10.41 12.02
CA GLU A 314 -12.41 -11.02 13.34
C GLU A 314 -10.93 -11.37 13.56
N ARG A 315 -10.25 -11.91 12.54
CA ARG A 315 -8.80 -12.20 12.64
C ARG A 315 -8.00 -10.92 12.84
N ARG A 316 -8.34 -9.84 12.12
CA ARG A 316 -7.69 -8.54 12.27
C ARG A 316 -7.87 -7.98 13.69
N GLN A 317 -9.06 -8.09 14.25
CA GLN A 317 -9.33 -7.68 15.64
C GLN A 317 -8.53 -8.53 16.65
N ALA A 318 -8.42 -9.83 16.43
CA ALA A 318 -7.63 -10.71 17.29
C ALA A 318 -6.12 -10.38 17.23
N GLU A 319 -5.59 -10.08 16.04
CA GLU A 319 -4.20 -9.64 15.85
C GLU A 319 -3.95 -8.30 16.56
N GLU A 320 -4.88 -7.35 16.49
CA GLU A 320 -4.80 -6.06 17.20
C GLU A 320 -4.82 -6.25 18.73
N GLN A 321 -5.72 -7.09 19.25
CA GLN A 321 -5.74 -7.44 20.68
C GLN A 321 -4.45 -8.14 21.14
N GLY A 322 -3.84 -8.96 20.27
CA GLY A 322 -2.54 -9.57 20.52
C GLY A 322 -1.44 -8.52 20.69
N ARG A 323 -1.38 -7.54 19.78
CA ARG A 323 -0.42 -6.43 19.88
C ARG A 323 -0.61 -5.61 21.15
N GLU A 324 -1.85 -5.27 21.51
CA GLU A 324 -2.11 -4.55 22.77
C GLU A 324 -1.68 -5.35 24.01
N ALA A 325 -1.81 -6.68 23.98
CA ALA A 325 -1.36 -7.53 25.08
C ALA A 325 0.17 -7.56 25.18
N ASP A 326 0.88 -7.68 24.06
CA ASP A 326 2.34 -7.64 24.00
C ASP A 326 2.87 -6.29 24.48
N GLU A 327 2.24 -5.18 24.09
CA GLU A 327 2.60 -3.83 24.57
C GLU A 327 2.43 -3.70 26.08
N ARG A 328 1.35 -4.25 26.65
CA ARG A 328 1.14 -4.25 28.11
C ARG A 328 2.16 -5.09 28.84
N GLU A 329 2.58 -6.22 28.28
CA GLU A 329 3.61 -7.07 28.87
C GLU A 329 4.97 -6.35 28.86
N GLN A 330 5.34 -5.73 27.74
CA GLN A 330 6.55 -4.91 27.63
C GLN A 330 6.55 -3.76 28.64
N GLN A 331 5.42 -3.06 28.79
CA GLN A 331 5.30 -1.98 29.77
C GLN A 331 5.46 -2.50 31.20
N ALA A 332 4.85 -3.62 31.54
CA ALA A 332 4.98 -4.23 32.87
C ALA A 332 6.41 -4.70 33.16
N GLU A 333 7.14 -5.20 32.16
CA GLU A 333 8.55 -5.56 32.31
C GLU A 333 9.44 -4.34 32.50
N GLN A 334 9.16 -3.25 31.78
CA GLN A 334 9.87 -1.99 31.94
C GLN A 334 9.69 -1.41 33.35
N GLU A 335 8.46 -1.47 33.90
CA GLU A 335 8.18 -1.06 35.28
C GLU A 335 8.92 -1.92 36.31
N ARG A 336 9.05 -3.23 36.10
CA ARG A 336 9.83 -4.11 36.98
C ARG A 336 11.31 -3.76 36.98
N GLN A 337 11.89 -3.53 35.79
CA GLN A 337 13.29 -3.13 35.65
C GLN A 337 13.56 -1.78 36.34
N GLN A 338 12.64 -0.82 36.25
CA GLN A 338 12.74 0.45 36.96
C GLN A 338 12.69 0.26 38.48
N ALA A 339 11.80 -0.61 38.98
CA ALA A 339 11.70 -0.90 40.40
C ALA A 339 12.95 -1.60 40.95
N GLU A 340 13.54 -2.51 40.19
CA GLU A 340 14.80 -3.19 40.54
C GLU A 340 15.96 -2.19 40.61
N GLN A 341 16.11 -1.33 39.59
CA GLN A 341 17.13 -0.27 39.59
C GLN A 341 16.97 0.72 40.76
N ALA A 342 15.73 1.07 41.11
CA ALA A 342 15.47 1.94 42.27
C ALA A 342 15.87 1.26 43.59
N GLY A 343 15.59 -0.05 43.73
CA GLY A 343 16.01 -0.83 44.90
C GLY A 343 17.52 -0.95 45.03
N ASP A 344 18.23 -1.17 43.92
CA ASP A 344 19.69 -1.22 43.89
C ASP A 344 20.31 0.14 44.26
N GLN A 345 19.73 1.25 43.78
CA GLN A 345 20.16 2.60 44.14
C GLN A 345 19.94 2.92 45.63
N GLU A 346 18.82 2.48 46.21
CA GLU A 346 18.59 2.63 47.65
C GLU A 346 19.59 1.80 48.47
N ALA A 347 19.90 0.58 48.04
CA ALA A 347 20.88 -0.27 48.71
C ALA A 347 22.30 0.33 48.65
N GLU A 348 22.68 0.91 47.52
CA GLU A 348 23.96 1.63 47.36
C GLU A 348 24.04 2.85 48.28
N GLN A 349 22.97 3.65 48.36
CA GLN A 349 22.92 4.81 49.27
C GLN A 349 23.03 4.41 50.74
N VAL A 350 22.43 3.28 51.14
CA VAL A 350 22.55 2.77 52.51
C VAL A 350 23.98 2.32 52.79
N ALA A 351 24.62 1.60 51.86
CA ALA A 351 26.00 1.16 52.01
C ALA A 351 26.98 2.34 52.10
N ASP A 352 26.77 3.39 51.29
CA ASP A 352 27.56 4.62 51.33
C ASP A 352 27.42 5.32 52.69
N ALA A 353 26.20 5.39 53.24
CA ALA A 353 25.94 6.00 54.55
C ALA A 353 26.58 5.20 55.71
N GLU A 354 26.53 3.86 55.66
CA GLU A 354 27.20 2.99 56.65
C GLU A 354 28.73 3.15 56.58
N GLN A 355 29.30 3.28 55.39
CA GLN A 355 30.73 3.51 55.21
C GLN A 355 31.15 4.89 55.76
N GLU A 356 30.35 5.93 55.52
CA GLU A 356 30.62 7.27 56.05
C GLU A 356 30.56 7.30 57.59
N GLU A 357 29.63 6.55 58.20
CA GLU A 357 29.55 6.39 59.65
C GLU A 357 30.77 5.63 60.20
N ALA A 358 31.18 4.54 59.57
CA ALA A 358 32.37 3.77 59.95
C ALA A 358 33.66 4.61 59.85
N ASP A 359 33.83 5.38 58.79
CA ASP A 359 34.97 6.28 58.60
C ASP A 359 35.00 7.36 59.70
N ARG A 360 33.83 7.87 60.12
CA ARG A 360 33.70 8.83 61.21
C ARG A 360 34.09 8.23 62.57
N GLU A 361 33.63 7.03 62.88
CA GLU A 361 34.01 6.32 64.11
C GLU A 361 35.52 6.05 64.15
N GLN A 362 36.10 5.69 63.01
CA GLN A 362 37.54 5.45 62.90
C GLN A 362 38.35 6.74 63.11
N ALA A 363 37.89 7.86 62.58
CA ALA A 363 38.50 9.17 62.81
C ALA A 363 38.42 9.57 64.30
N GLU A 364 37.28 9.38 64.96
CA GLU A 364 37.15 9.64 66.40
C GLU A 364 38.05 8.73 67.24
N ALA A 365 38.21 7.45 66.85
CA ALA A 365 39.11 6.53 67.52
C ALA A 365 40.58 6.97 67.40
N GLN A 366 41.00 7.41 66.22
CA GLN A 366 42.34 7.97 65.98
C GLN A 366 42.58 9.24 66.81
N GLU A 367 41.57 10.11 66.92
CA GLU A 367 41.66 11.31 67.74
C GLU A 367 41.81 10.96 69.24
N ARG A 368 41.05 9.97 69.75
CA ARG A 368 41.20 9.48 71.12
C ARG A 368 42.57 8.85 71.38
N GLU A 369 43.12 8.09 70.43
CA GLU A 369 44.48 7.55 70.53
C GLU A 369 45.52 8.68 70.55
N ALA A 370 45.36 9.69 69.71
CA ALA A 370 46.25 10.86 69.68
C ALA A 370 46.19 11.63 71.01
N GLU A 371 45.00 11.88 71.56
CA GLU A 371 44.82 12.51 72.87
C GLU A 371 45.41 11.66 74.00
N ALA A 372 45.25 10.33 73.95
CA ALA A 372 45.84 9.42 74.93
C ALA A 372 47.36 9.46 74.88
N HIS A 373 47.94 9.44 73.67
CA HIS A 373 49.38 9.58 73.48
C HIS A 373 49.88 10.95 73.96
N GLU A 374 49.13 12.03 73.73
CA GLU A 374 49.49 13.36 74.22
C GLU A 374 49.43 13.44 75.74
N ARG A 375 48.43 12.81 76.39
CA ARG A 375 48.37 12.69 77.86
C ARG A 375 49.53 11.88 78.42
N GLU A 376 49.94 10.81 77.75
CA GLU A 376 51.10 10.01 78.15
C GLU A 376 52.40 10.82 78.06
N GLN A 377 52.59 11.58 76.97
CA GLN A 377 53.73 12.50 76.84
C GLN A 377 53.72 13.61 77.91
N GLN A 378 52.54 14.14 78.25
CA GLN A 378 52.39 15.13 79.32
C GLN A 378 52.67 14.52 80.70
N ALA A 379 52.24 13.29 80.96
CA ALA A 379 52.51 12.58 82.21
C ALA A 379 54.00 12.26 82.37
N ASP A 380 54.69 11.86 81.29
CA ASP A 380 56.14 11.65 81.29
C ASP A 380 56.90 12.96 81.53
N ALA A 381 56.44 14.08 80.95
CA ALA A 381 57.01 15.40 81.21
C ALA A 381 56.77 15.89 82.66
N GLU A 382 55.64 15.52 83.27
CA GLU A 382 55.30 15.83 84.66
C GLU A 382 56.09 14.96 85.65
N TYR A 383 56.40 13.72 85.27
CA TYR A 383 57.29 12.81 86.01
C TYR A 383 58.74 13.31 86.02
N ASP A 384 59.25 13.84 84.90
CA ASP A 384 60.60 14.40 84.82
C ASP A 384 60.72 15.70 85.65
N ASN A 385 59.66 16.52 85.71
CA ASN A 385 59.63 17.75 86.51
C ASN A 385 59.52 17.48 88.03
N THR A 386 58.85 16.39 88.43
CA THR A 386 58.78 15.97 89.85
C THR A 386 60.05 15.22 90.32
N ALA A 387 60.79 14.56 89.42
CA ALA A 387 62.12 14.03 89.71
C ALA A 387 63.15 15.14 89.99
N VAL A 388 63.02 16.31 89.35
CA VAL A 388 63.87 17.48 89.63
C VAL A 388 63.51 18.17 90.96
N GLN A 389 62.24 18.13 91.39
CA GLN A 389 61.83 18.72 92.68
C GLN A 389 62.11 17.84 93.92
N ASN A 390 62.18 16.51 93.77
CA ASN A 390 62.47 15.58 94.88
C ASN A 390 63.94 15.13 94.99
N GLY A 391 64.84 15.68 94.17
CA GLY A 391 66.29 15.48 94.24
C GLY A 391 67.03 16.42 95.21
N ALA A 392 66.32 17.25 95.97
CA ALA A 392 66.89 18.25 96.87
C ALA A 392 66.62 17.98 98.35
N ASP A 393 66.67 16.73 98.82
CA ASP A 393 66.68 16.48 100.27
C ASP A 393 67.27 15.11 100.65
N TYR A 394 68.56 14.86 100.38
CA TYR A 394 69.34 13.83 101.09
C TYR A 394 70.85 14.14 101.00
N SER A 395 71.35 14.99 101.90
CA SER A 395 72.76 14.97 102.34
C SER A 395 72.98 15.93 103.50
N ALA A 396 72.86 15.42 104.74
CA ALA A 396 73.90 15.56 105.78
C ALA A 396 73.34 15.12 107.15
N GLY A 397 73.62 13.87 107.52
CA GLY A 397 73.72 13.45 108.92
C GLY A 397 75.16 13.62 109.44
N PRO A 398 75.39 13.54 110.77
CA PRO A 398 76.51 14.21 111.42
C PRO A 398 77.65 13.31 111.93
N ASP A 399 78.77 13.98 112.24
CA ASP A 399 79.85 13.70 113.21
C ASP A 399 80.98 12.70 112.91
N GLY A 400 82.23 13.23 112.90
CA GLY A 400 83.20 12.93 113.96
C GLY A 400 84.51 12.18 113.61
N ASN A 401 85.62 12.92 113.74
CA ASN A 401 87.03 12.53 113.95
C ASN A 401 87.96 12.36 112.73
#